data_AF-A0A6B2T0N5-F1
#
_entry.id   AF-A0A6B2T0N5-F1
#
_cell.length_a   1.000
_cell.length_b   1.000
_cell.length_c   1.000
_cell.angle_alpha   90.00
_cell.angle_beta   90.00
_cell.angle_gamma   90.00
#
_symmetry.space_group_name_H-M   'P 1'
#
loop_
_entity.id
_entity.type
_entity.pdbx_description
1 polymer ?
#
loop_
_entity_poly.entity_id
_entity_poly.type
_entity_poly.pdbx_seq_one_letter_code
_entity_poly.pdbx_strand_id
1 'polypeptide(L)'
;ALVAGGTLVAFRTPVPDSYWAVRKEQPAQPLCTTSGRTKACLWPDDRHLLPRARAAVRTVDSGLGSLAGLNRAFYADGLDRPSGATAELPLMSPAATKDDLTDAMFSAALPRPRSSTCEPHLLKSAGGYPDTFLFEAAVRARIGAPSEYYGEEFGRALERITGAPRAKQDRWIEAAAGAIRACRPVPELP
;
A
#
# COMPACT_ATOMS: atom_id res chain seq x y z
N ALA A 1 -37.86 -19.84 -5.06
CA ALA A 1 -37.30 -18.62 -4.46
C ALA A 1 -35.80 -18.60 -4.75
N LEU A 2 -35.34 -17.68 -5.59
CA LEU A 2 -33.92 -17.48 -5.88
C LEU A 2 -33.49 -16.19 -5.19
N VAL A 3 -32.68 -16.34 -4.13
CA VAL A 3 -32.11 -15.20 -3.40
C VAL A 3 -30.83 -14.80 -4.13
N ALA A 4 -30.91 -13.77 -4.96
CA ALA A 4 -29.75 -13.14 -5.57
C ALA A 4 -29.13 -12.18 -4.55
N GLY A 5 -28.13 -12.67 -3.79
CA GLY A 5 -27.28 -11.83 -2.95
C GLY A 5 -26.28 -11.09 -3.82
N GLY A 6 -26.65 -9.91 -4.31
CA GLY A 6 -25.76 -9.03 -5.07
C GLY A 6 -24.69 -8.43 -4.15
N THR A 7 -23.45 -8.89 -4.29
CA THR A 7 -22.28 -8.24 -3.71
C THR A 7 -22.06 -6.90 -4.43
N LEU A 8 -22.23 -5.78 -3.73
CA LEU A 8 -21.90 -4.46 -4.26
C LEU A 8 -20.38 -4.31 -4.28
N VAL A 9 -19.78 -4.50 -5.45
CA VAL A 9 -18.40 -4.11 -5.73
C VAL A 9 -18.40 -2.63 -6.09
N ALA A 10 -17.93 -1.78 -5.19
CA ALA A 10 -17.79 -0.36 -5.45
C ALA A 10 -16.57 -0.09 -6.34
N PHE A 11 -16.77 -0.08 -7.66
CA PHE A 11 -15.79 0.45 -8.60
C PHE A 11 -15.72 1.97 -8.45
N ARG A 12 -14.66 2.50 -7.83
CA ARG A 12 -14.34 3.93 -7.96
C ARG A 12 -13.79 4.17 -9.36
N THR A 13 -14.65 4.62 -10.26
CA THR A 13 -14.21 5.28 -11.50
C THR A 13 -13.30 6.47 -11.16
N PRO A 14 -12.23 6.74 -11.92
CA PRO A 14 -11.48 7.99 -11.76
C PRO A 14 -12.46 9.15 -11.89
N VAL A 15 -12.66 9.89 -10.81
CA VAL A 15 -13.58 11.02 -10.81
C VAL A 15 -12.92 12.10 -11.68
N PRO A 16 -13.55 12.58 -12.76
CA PRO A 16 -13.01 13.73 -13.48
C PRO A 16 -12.87 14.89 -12.49
N ASP A 17 -11.81 15.68 -12.65
CA ASP A 17 -11.56 16.85 -11.80
C ASP A 17 -12.87 17.62 -11.58
N SER A 18 -13.25 17.81 -10.31
CA SER A 18 -14.44 18.58 -9.95
C SER A 18 -14.42 19.93 -10.66
N TYR A 19 -15.59 20.48 -11.01
CA TYR A 19 -15.69 21.87 -11.48
C TYR A 19 -14.99 22.86 -10.53
N TRP A 20 -14.91 22.50 -9.24
CA TRP A 20 -14.27 23.27 -8.18
C TRP A 20 -12.80 22.89 -7.93
N ALA A 21 -12.22 21.98 -8.72
CA ALA A 21 -10.83 21.58 -8.55
C ALA A 21 -9.91 22.74 -8.97
N VAL A 22 -9.25 23.34 -7.98
CA VAL A 22 -8.23 24.37 -8.22
C VAL A 22 -6.91 23.65 -8.49
N ARG A 23 -6.40 23.78 -9.71
CA ARG A 23 -5.05 23.29 -10.04
C ARG A 23 -4.02 24.13 -9.30
N LYS A 24 -3.30 23.52 -8.36
CA LYS A 24 -2.12 24.14 -7.75
C LYS A 24 -0.92 23.97 -8.68
N GLU A 25 -0.14 25.03 -8.86
CA GLU A 25 1.14 24.94 -9.55
C GLU A 25 2.10 24.03 -8.77
N GLN A 26 2.85 23.19 -9.49
CA GLN A 26 3.84 22.31 -8.87
C GLN A 26 4.93 23.15 -8.18
N PRO A 27 5.32 22.82 -6.94
CA PRO A 27 6.37 23.56 -6.27
C PRO A 27 7.72 23.27 -6.95
N ALA A 28 8.55 24.29 -7.10
CA ALA A 28 9.92 24.09 -7.61
C ALA A 28 10.71 23.10 -6.75
N GLN A 29 10.44 23.04 -5.44
CA GLN A 29 11.02 22.09 -4.50
C GLN A 29 9.97 21.61 -3.49
N PRO A 30 9.55 20.33 -3.53
CA PRO A 30 8.70 19.76 -2.49
C PRO A 30 9.48 19.56 -1.18
N LEU A 31 8.77 19.59 -0.04
CA LEU A 31 9.38 19.39 1.27
C LEU A 31 9.50 17.89 1.58
N CYS A 32 10.72 17.35 1.45
CA CYS A 32 10.96 15.94 1.67
C CYS A 32 11.63 15.62 3.00
N THR A 33 11.31 14.46 3.56
CA THR A 33 12.00 13.82 4.69
C THR A 33 12.36 12.39 4.34
N THR A 34 13.51 11.91 4.82
CA THR A 34 14.06 10.58 4.48
C THR A 34 14.52 9.87 5.75
N SER A 35 14.35 8.56 5.82
CA SER A 35 15.00 7.65 6.76
C SER A 35 15.42 6.41 6.00
N GLY A 36 16.71 6.06 6.06
CA GLY A 36 17.24 4.90 5.34
C GLY A 36 16.89 4.95 3.85
N ARG A 37 16.07 4.00 3.40
CA ARG A 37 15.64 3.90 2.00
C ARG A 37 14.28 4.53 1.73
N THR A 38 13.61 5.00 2.77
CA THR A 38 12.22 5.46 2.73
C THR A 38 12.17 6.99 2.76
N LYS A 39 11.35 7.58 1.89
CA LYS A 39 11.21 9.03 1.70
C LYS A 39 9.74 9.41 1.60
N ALA A 40 9.37 10.54 2.20
CA ALA A 40 8.09 11.19 1.97
C ALA A 40 8.30 12.65 1.57
N CYS A 41 7.58 13.13 0.58
CA CYS A 41 7.60 14.49 0.06
C CYS A 41 6.20 15.11 0.18
N LEU A 42 6.13 16.31 0.75
CA LEU A 42 4.89 17.05 1.00
C LEU A 42 4.87 18.35 0.20
N TRP A 43 3.68 18.91 0.01
CA TRP A 43 3.53 20.28 -0.43
C TRP A 43 4.18 21.24 0.58
N PRO A 44 4.76 22.38 0.15
CA PRO A 44 5.29 23.38 1.07
C PRO A 44 4.27 23.88 2.10
N ASP A 45 2.99 23.98 1.71
CA ASP A 45 1.87 24.36 2.59
C ASP A 45 1.67 23.37 3.74
N ASP A 46 2.05 22.10 3.56
CA ASP A 46 1.90 21.02 4.55
C ASP A 46 3.12 20.87 5.47
N ARG A 47 3.98 21.89 5.54
CA ARG A 47 5.21 21.87 6.37
C ARG A 47 4.95 21.50 7.84
N HIS A 48 3.77 21.78 8.37
CA HIS A 48 3.39 21.45 9.75
C HIS A 48 3.28 19.93 9.99
N LEU A 49 3.05 19.14 8.94
CA LEU A 49 3.02 17.68 9.00
C LEU A 49 4.42 17.06 8.98
N LEU A 50 5.48 17.78 8.62
CA LEU A 50 6.84 17.24 8.50
C LEU A 50 7.33 16.46 9.73
N PRO A 51 7.08 16.88 10.99
CA PRO A 51 7.48 16.09 12.15
C PRO A 51 6.78 14.73 12.21
N ARG A 52 5.50 14.66 11.84
CA ARG A 52 4.70 13.43 11.80
C ARG A 52 5.13 12.55 10.62
N ALA A 53 5.30 13.14 9.45
CA ALA A 53 5.80 12.46 8.26
C ALA A 53 7.19 11.85 8.50
N ARG A 54 8.09 12.57 9.17
CA ARG A 54 9.42 12.04 9.52
C ARG A 54 9.33 10.83 10.46
N ALA A 55 8.44 10.88 11.44
CA ALA A 55 8.22 9.76 12.36
C ALA A 55 7.59 8.56 11.63
N ALA A 56 6.59 8.79 10.77
CA ALA A 56 5.99 7.75 9.93
C ALA A 56 7.02 7.11 8.99
N VAL A 57 7.84 7.90 8.29
CA VAL A 57 8.91 7.41 7.42
C VAL A 57 9.89 6.51 8.17
N ARG A 58 10.28 6.84 9.43
CA ARG A 58 11.13 5.96 10.25
C ARG A 58 10.44 4.63 10.58
N THR A 59 9.17 4.68 10.98
CA THR A 59 8.39 3.47 11.29
C THR A 59 8.28 2.57 10.06
N VAL A 60 7.96 3.15 8.90
CA VAL A 60 7.82 2.42 7.62
C VAL A 60 9.16 1.83 7.18
N ASP A 61 10.25 2.61 7.27
CA ASP A 61 11.59 2.14 6.91
C ASP A 61 12.02 0.93 7.75
N SER A 62 11.86 1.05 9.08
CA SER A 62 12.17 -0.01 10.04
C SER A 62 11.30 -1.26 9.84
N GLY A 63 9.98 -1.06 9.69
CA GLY A 63 9.02 -2.15 9.54
C GLY A 63 9.24 -2.94 8.24
N LEU A 64 9.36 -2.24 7.12
CA LEU A 64 9.60 -2.90 5.83
C LEU A 64 11.04 -3.44 5.71
N GLY A 65 11.97 -2.96 6.53
CA GLY A 65 13.35 -3.46 6.60
C GLY A 65 14.00 -3.52 5.22
N SER A 66 14.60 -4.67 4.88
CA SER A 66 15.30 -4.94 3.62
C SER A 66 14.40 -5.25 2.42
N LEU A 67 13.09 -5.48 2.61
CA LEU A 67 12.16 -5.94 1.55
C LEU A 67 12.26 -5.12 0.26
N ALA A 68 12.46 -5.82 -0.85
CA ALA A 68 12.44 -5.27 -2.20
C ALA A 68 11.03 -5.28 -2.84
N GLY A 69 10.88 -4.62 -3.99
CA GLY A 69 9.63 -4.63 -4.78
C GLY A 69 8.51 -3.70 -4.27
N LEU A 70 8.59 -3.22 -3.03
CA LEU A 70 7.68 -2.23 -2.45
C LEU A 70 8.06 -0.78 -2.81
N ASN A 71 7.08 0.12 -2.85
CA ASN A 71 7.35 1.55 -3.02
C ASN A 71 8.01 2.10 -1.76
N ARG A 72 9.01 2.96 -1.94
CA ARG A 72 9.79 3.56 -0.83
C ARG A 72 9.83 5.09 -0.88
N ALA A 73 9.27 5.69 -1.92
CA ALA A 73 9.21 7.13 -2.05
C ALA A 73 7.74 7.55 -2.22
N PHE A 74 7.24 8.30 -1.25
CA PHE A 74 5.86 8.73 -1.15
C PHE A 74 5.78 10.23 -1.43
N TYR A 75 4.84 10.64 -2.27
CA TYR A 75 4.64 12.03 -2.66
C TYR A 75 3.19 12.39 -2.37
N ALA A 76 2.94 13.46 -1.62
CA ALA A 76 1.58 13.93 -1.33
C ALA A 76 0.72 14.03 -2.60
N ASP A 77 -0.59 13.80 -2.45
CA ASP A 77 -1.56 13.82 -3.54
C ASP A 77 -1.33 15.00 -4.49
N GLY A 78 -1.26 14.69 -5.79
CA GLY A 78 -1.09 15.68 -6.84
C GLY A 78 0.32 16.24 -7.02
N LEU A 79 1.33 15.88 -6.20
CA LEU A 79 2.72 16.20 -6.50
C LEU A 79 3.23 15.37 -7.67
N ASP A 80 4.04 15.99 -8.53
CA ASP A 80 4.76 15.27 -9.58
C ASP A 80 5.69 14.21 -8.97
N ARG A 81 5.63 13.00 -9.56
CA ARG A 81 6.40 11.84 -9.10
C ARG A 81 7.45 11.48 -10.15
N PRO A 82 8.72 11.30 -9.74
CA PRO A 82 9.72 10.68 -10.61
C PRO A 82 9.28 9.29 -11.05
N SER A 83 9.73 8.84 -12.22
CA SER A 83 9.54 7.45 -12.64
C SER A 83 10.19 6.47 -11.65
N GLY A 84 9.55 5.34 -11.38
CA GLY A 84 10.12 4.26 -10.56
C GLY A 84 9.17 3.77 -9.47
N ALA A 85 9.75 3.24 -8.39
CA ALA A 85 9.02 2.72 -7.22
C ALA A 85 8.55 3.84 -6.28
N THR A 86 7.79 4.78 -6.85
CA THR A 86 7.16 5.90 -6.15
C THR A 86 5.67 5.67 -6.01
N ALA A 87 5.07 6.18 -4.94
CA ALA A 87 3.63 6.15 -4.74
C ALA A 87 3.10 7.52 -4.32
N GLU A 88 1.81 7.70 -4.54
CA GLU A 88 1.09 8.84 -4.00
C GLU A 88 0.76 8.59 -2.52
N LEU A 89 0.86 9.63 -1.70
CA LEU A 89 0.57 9.63 -0.28
C LEU A 89 -0.75 10.36 -0.04
N PRO A 90 -1.84 9.64 0.25
CA PRO A 90 -3.11 10.26 0.52
C PRO A 90 -3.05 11.12 1.79
N LEU A 91 -3.21 12.44 1.64
CA LEU A 91 -3.29 13.39 2.75
C LEU A 91 -4.75 13.78 2.98
N MET A 92 -5.46 12.93 3.70
CA MET A 92 -6.91 13.07 3.92
C MET A 92 -7.28 14.18 4.91
N SER A 93 -6.33 14.68 5.70
CA SER A 93 -6.58 15.67 6.75
C SER A 93 -5.35 16.57 6.99
N PRO A 94 -5.53 17.89 7.18
CA PRO A 94 -4.46 18.78 7.61
C PRO A 94 -3.99 18.50 9.05
N ALA A 95 -4.75 17.71 9.82
CA ALA A 95 -4.41 17.29 11.17
C ALA A 95 -3.94 15.82 11.24
N ALA A 96 -3.49 15.24 10.12
CA ALA A 96 -3.02 13.86 10.06
C ALA A 96 -1.98 13.55 11.15
N THR A 97 -2.24 12.50 11.90
CA THR A 97 -1.37 12.04 12.97
C THR A 97 -0.20 11.23 12.40
N LYS A 98 0.76 10.89 13.27
CA LYS A 98 1.84 9.96 12.90
C LYS A 98 1.27 8.61 12.45
N ASP A 99 0.25 8.10 13.14
CA ASP A 99 -0.32 6.78 12.84
C ASP A 99 -1.10 6.81 11.53
N ASP A 100 -1.86 7.89 11.24
CA ASP A 100 -2.55 8.07 9.95
C ASP A 100 -1.56 8.08 8.78
N LEU A 101 -0.48 8.86 8.89
CA LEU A 101 0.56 8.92 7.86
C LEU A 101 1.31 7.60 7.72
N THR A 102 1.47 6.87 8.81
CA THR A 102 2.12 5.56 8.81
C THR A 102 1.25 4.55 8.04
N ASP A 103 -0.04 4.47 8.33
CA ASP A 103 -0.98 3.59 7.63
C ASP A 103 -1.11 3.97 6.14
N ALA A 104 -1.23 5.26 5.83
CA ALA A 104 -1.25 5.76 4.45
C ALA A 104 0.02 5.39 3.68
N MET A 105 1.21 5.54 4.28
CA MET A 105 2.47 5.13 3.67
C MET A 105 2.57 3.61 3.50
N PHE A 106 2.03 2.82 4.44
CA PHE A 106 2.02 1.36 4.29
C PHE A 106 1.11 0.91 3.15
N SER A 107 -0.09 1.47 3.05
CA SER A 107 -0.98 1.20 1.91
C SER A 107 -0.33 1.63 0.59
N ALA A 108 0.31 2.81 0.56
CA ALA A 108 1.04 3.30 -0.61
C ALA A 108 2.31 2.48 -0.94
N ALA A 109 2.90 1.79 0.04
CA ALA A 109 4.08 0.93 -0.17
C ALA A 109 3.75 -0.30 -1.02
N LEU A 110 2.49 -0.74 -1.00
CA LEU A 110 2.04 -1.90 -1.76
C LEU A 110 2.18 -1.63 -3.27
N PRO A 111 2.65 -2.63 -4.03
CA PRO A 111 2.76 -2.50 -5.47
C PRO A 111 1.36 -2.40 -6.09
N ARG A 112 1.22 -1.50 -7.08
CA ARG A 112 0.05 -1.46 -7.93
C ARG A 112 0.32 -2.19 -9.26
N PRO A 113 -0.69 -2.84 -9.86
CA PRO A 113 -0.58 -3.38 -11.21
C PRO A 113 -0.23 -2.28 -12.21
N ARG A 114 0.49 -2.63 -13.28
CA ARG A 114 0.85 -1.66 -14.35
C ARG A 114 -0.36 -1.19 -15.16
N SER A 115 -1.40 -2.01 -15.28
CA SER A 115 -2.64 -1.68 -15.97
C SER A 115 -3.81 -1.68 -14.99
N SER A 116 -4.72 -0.72 -15.17
CA SER A 116 -6.00 -0.68 -14.45
C SER A 116 -6.95 -1.80 -14.86
N THR A 117 -6.68 -2.50 -15.97
CA THR A 117 -7.46 -3.66 -16.43
C THR A 117 -7.02 -4.97 -15.77
N CYS A 118 -6.03 -4.95 -14.88
CA CYS A 118 -5.57 -6.15 -14.20
C CYS A 118 -6.54 -6.49 -13.07
N GLU A 119 -7.31 -7.54 -13.28
CA GLU A 119 -8.21 -8.07 -12.26
C GLU A 119 -7.41 -8.79 -11.16
N PRO A 120 -7.80 -8.64 -9.88
CA PRO A 120 -7.20 -9.41 -8.80
C PRO A 120 -7.46 -10.90 -8.99
N HIS A 121 -6.49 -11.75 -8.65
CA HIS A 121 -6.67 -13.19 -8.74
C HIS A 121 -7.25 -13.74 -7.44
N LEU A 122 -8.35 -14.48 -7.53
CA LEU A 122 -8.99 -15.06 -6.34
C LEU A 122 -8.21 -16.29 -5.85
N LEU A 123 -7.88 -16.31 -4.56
CA LEU A 123 -7.20 -17.44 -3.92
C LEU A 123 -8.22 -18.34 -3.24
N LYS A 124 -8.48 -19.51 -3.83
CA LYS A 124 -9.30 -20.56 -3.19
C LYS A 124 -8.74 -20.99 -1.84
N SER A 125 -7.41 -21.01 -1.69
CA SER A 125 -6.74 -21.36 -0.43
C SER A 125 -6.94 -20.35 0.69
N ALA A 126 -7.45 -19.15 0.36
CA ALA A 126 -7.74 -18.09 1.31
C ALA A 126 -9.22 -17.70 1.19
N GLY A 127 -10.15 -18.66 1.09
CA GLY A 127 -11.60 -18.38 1.10
C GLY A 127 -12.14 -17.66 -0.14
N GLY A 128 -11.39 -17.63 -1.24
CA GLY A 128 -11.79 -16.94 -2.47
C GLY A 128 -11.57 -15.42 -2.44
N TYR A 129 -10.82 -14.90 -1.46
CA TYR A 129 -10.43 -13.49 -1.42
C TYR A 129 -9.35 -13.17 -2.48
N PRO A 130 -9.24 -11.90 -2.91
CA PRO A 130 -8.16 -11.45 -3.78
C PRO A 130 -6.78 -11.75 -3.18
N ASP A 131 -5.86 -12.21 -4.02
CA ASP A 131 -4.48 -12.45 -3.64
C ASP A 131 -3.76 -11.20 -3.09
N THR A 132 -4.12 -10.03 -3.59
CA THR A 132 -3.63 -8.74 -3.08
C THR A 132 -4.03 -8.47 -1.63
N PHE A 133 -5.15 -9.02 -1.14
CA PHE A 133 -5.58 -8.86 0.26
C PHE A 133 -4.68 -9.69 1.18
N LEU A 134 -4.37 -10.93 0.77
CA LEU A 134 -3.45 -11.78 1.50
C LEU A 134 -2.03 -11.20 1.52
N PHE A 135 -1.60 -10.62 0.39
CA PHE A 135 -0.34 -9.91 0.30
C PHE A 135 -0.29 -8.69 1.25
N GLU A 136 -1.32 -7.84 1.25
CA GLU A 136 -1.41 -6.71 2.18
C GLU A 136 -1.34 -7.18 3.64
N ALA A 137 -2.12 -8.20 4.00
CA ALA A 137 -2.13 -8.75 5.35
C ALA A 137 -0.76 -9.29 5.77
N ALA A 138 -0.03 -9.95 4.88
CA ALA A 138 1.33 -10.42 5.13
C ALA A 138 2.32 -9.26 5.37
N VAL A 139 2.21 -8.18 4.59
CA VAL A 139 3.02 -6.97 4.80
C VAL A 139 2.63 -6.24 6.08
N ARG A 140 1.34 -6.19 6.46
CA ARG A 140 0.88 -5.63 7.75
C ARG A 140 1.37 -6.45 8.94
N ALA A 141 1.29 -7.78 8.87
CA ALA A 141 1.82 -8.66 9.91
C ALA A 141 3.33 -8.49 10.08
N ARG A 142 4.07 -8.29 8.98
CA ARG A 142 5.52 -8.04 8.98
C ARG A 142 5.96 -6.86 9.84
N ILE A 143 5.12 -5.84 9.92
CA ILE A 143 5.40 -4.56 10.58
C ILE A 143 4.69 -4.43 11.93
N GLY A 144 3.99 -5.50 12.38
CA GLY A 144 3.19 -5.48 13.60
C GLY A 144 1.95 -4.59 13.52
N ALA A 145 1.45 -4.33 12.31
CA ALA A 145 0.20 -3.59 12.11
C ALA A 145 -1.00 -4.54 12.16
N PRO A 146 -2.16 -4.09 12.67
CA PRO A 146 -3.37 -4.88 12.62
C PRO A 146 -3.77 -5.16 11.16
N SER A 147 -4.23 -6.37 10.90
CA SER A 147 -4.86 -6.77 9.65
C SER A 147 -6.34 -7.06 9.89
N GLU A 148 -7.19 -6.76 8.91
CA GLU A 148 -8.58 -7.18 8.95
C GLU A 148 -8.69 -8.72 8.98
N TYR A 149 -9.69 -9.22 9.69
CA TYR A 149 -10.00 -10.65 9.73
C TYR A 149 -11.06 -10.99 8.67
N TYR A 150 -10.69 -11.88 7.76
CA TYR A 150 -11.55 -12.31 6.64
C TYR A 150 -11.99 -13.78 6.77
N GLY A 151 -12.06 -14.31 8.00
CA GLY A 151 -12.46 -15.68 8.26
C GLY A 151 -11.30 -16.67 8.42
N GLU A 152 -11.62 -17.87 8.88
CA GLU A 152 -10.68 -18.93 9.25
C GLU A 152 -9.75 -19.36 8.11
N GLU A 153 -10.28 -19.48 6.88
CA GLU A 153 -9.46 -19.89 5.73
C GLU A 153 -8.40 -18.85 5.37
N PHE A 154 -8.78 -17.57 5.41
CA PHE A 154 -7.83 -16.48 5.21
C PHE A 154 -6.81 -16.43 6.35
N GLY A 155 -7.26 -16.59 7.61
CA GLY A 155 -6.40 -16.66 8.78
C GLY A 155 -5.33 -17.75 8.64
N ARG A 156 -5.72 -18.96 8.26
CA ARG A 156 -4.78 -20.07 8.01
C ARG A 156 -3.80 -19.77 6.88
N ALA A 157 -4.26 -19.15 5.79
CA ALA A 157 -3.38 -18.75 4.69
C ALA A 157 -2.34 -17.72 5.15
N LEU A 158 -2.77 -16.74 5.96
CA LEU A 158 -1.89 -15.75 6.54
C LEU A 158 -0.89 -16.39 7.53
N GLU A 159 -1.35 -17.30 8.39
CA GLU A 159 -0.51 -18.05 9.33
C GLU A 159 0.58 -18.88 8.64
N ARG A 160 0.28 -19.47 7.48
CA ARG A 160 1.32 -20.16 6.68
C ARG A 160 2.45 -19.23 6.27
N ILE A 161 2.13 -17.98 5.93
CA ILE A 161 3.14 -16.98 5.60
C ILE A 161 3.85 -16.53 6.88
N THR A 162 3.11 -16.05 7.89
CA THR A 162 3.69 -15.43 9.09
C THR A 162 4.42 -16.42 10.00
N GLY A 163 4.06 -17.71 9.94
CA GLY A 163 4.71 -18.82 10.64
C GLY A 163 5.94 -19.39 9.91
N ALA A 164 6.14 -19.08 8.62
CA ALA A 164 7.33 -19.53 7.89
C ALA A 164 8.60 -18.82 8.39
N PRO A 165 9.81 -19.39 8.20
CA PRO A 165 11.06 -18.69 8.49
C PRO A 165 11.15 -17.32 7.82
N ARG A 166 11.71 -16.32 8.52
CA ARG A 166 11.86 -14.92 8.06
C ARG A 166 12.30 -14.79 6.60
N ALA A 167 13.34 -15.55 6.22
CA ALA A 167 13.88 -15.52 4.85
C ALA A 167 12.89 -16.04 3.80
N LYS A 168 12.01 -17.00 4.14
CA LYS A 168 10.95 -17.47 3.23
C LYS A 168 9.82 -16.44 3.11
N GLN A 169 9.45 -15.78 4.22
CA GLN A 169 8.50 -14.67 4.20
C GLN A 169 8.97 -13.57 3.26
N ASP A 170 10.22 -13.12 3.44
CA ASP A 170 10.79 -12.03 2.65
C ASP A 170 10.82 -12.38 1.15
N ARG A 171 11.27 -13.60 0.81
CA ARG A 171 11.24 -14.09 -0.58
C ARG A 171 9.84 -14.15 -1.16
N TRP A 172 8.86 -14.61 -0.39
CA TRP A 172 7.47 -14.67 -0.83
C TRP A 172 6.89 -13.26 -1.07
N ILE A 173 7.11 -12.32 -0.14
CA ILE A 173 6.68 -10.93 -0.28
C ILE A 173 7.31 -10.27 -1.52
N GLU A 174 8.61 -10.46 -1.73
CA GLU A 174 9.31 -9.88 -2.88
C GLU A 174 8.82 -10.46 -4.22
N ALA A 175 8.62 -11.78 -4.27
CA ALA A 175 8.08 -12.44 -5.45
C ALA A 175 6.62 -12.04 -5.73
N ALA A 176 5.77 -11.97 -4.69
CA ALA A 176 4.40 -11.50 -4.79
C ALA A 176 4.33 -10.04 -5.26
N ALA A 177 5.20 -9.17 -4.75
CA ALA A 177 5.25 -7.78 -5.19
C ALA A 177 5.59 -7.66 -6.69
N GLY A 178 6.53 -8.49 -7.17
CA GLY A 178 6.85 -8.59 -8.60
C GLY A 178 5.70 -9.14 -9.44
N ALA A 179 4.97 -10.14 -8.94
CA ALA A 179 3.81 -10.72 -9.62
C ALA A 179 2.67 -9.70 -9.77
N ILE A 180 2.32 -9.00 -8.69
CA ILE A 180 1.27 -7.97 -8.68
C ILE A 180 1.57 -6.86 -9.69
N ARG A 181 2.81 -6.32 -9.72
CA ARG A 181 3.21 -5.31 -10.71
C ARG A 181 3.08 -5.82 -12.15
N ALA A 182 3.35 -7.12 -12.35
CA ALA A 182 3.29 -7.79 -13.64
C ALA A 182 1.89 -8.33 -13.99
N CYS A 183 0.87 -8.06 -13.17
CA CYS A 183 -0.49 -8.60 -13.34
C CYS A 183 -0.51 -10.12 -13.44
N ARG A 184 0.23 -10.79 -12.55
CA ARG A 184 0.26 -12.24 -12.41
C ARG A 184 -0.22 -12.64 -11.00
N PRO A 185 -0.74 -13.86 -10.83
CA PRO A 185 -1.09 -14.37 -9.51
C PRO A 185 0.12 -14.32 -8.56
N VAL A 186 -0.13 -14.03 -7.28
CA VAL A 186 0.90 -14.18 -6.25
C VAL A 186 1.42 -15.63 -6.22
N PRO A 187 2.70 -15.85 -5.84
CA PRO A 187 3.25 -17.19 -5.73
C PRO A 187 2.51 -18.03 -4.67
N GLU A 188 2.62 -19.34 -4.83
CA GLU A 188 2.10 -20.30 -3.85
C GLU A 188 2.61 -20.00 -2.44
N LEU A 189 1.79 -20.32 -1.44
CA LEU A 189 2.10 -20.09 -0.04
C LEU A 189 3.32 -20.92 0.38
N PRO A 190 4.21 -20.36 1.22
CA PRO A 190 5.46 -21.01 1.64
C PRO A 190 5.27 -22.21 2.59
#